data_AF-A0A9W4WPL3-F1
#
_entry.id   AF-A0A9W4WPL3-F1
#
_cell.length_a   1.000
_cell.length_b   1.000
_cell.length_c   1.000
_cell.angle_alpha   90.00
_cell.angle_beta   90.00
_cell.angle_gamma   90.00
#
_symmetry.space_group_name_H-M   'P 1'
#
loop_
_entity.id
_entity.type
_entity.pdbx_description
1 polymer ?
#
loop_
_entity_poly.entity_id
_entity_poly.type
_entity_poly.pdbx_seq_one_letter_code
_entity_poly.pdbx_strand_id
1 'polypeptide(L)'
;MGVFNSKQPELPEYPHLNISNFPKSEGETITLKDGRLLGFKEYKFQHITSHPIANDFNKEHVILLIPGLPSSRFFCHPQVLASLPKNPNNFSSHNDDSLSDNNTLNIKLYVLERPGIGLSTFIKRSFLDFSQDISEFCDQKQITNCSLIAYSAGGPYGLAAAYAIGKPSSNSNKPLITKAAIISSIAPYNAPSLTIHMPWKLKFAWWLTKNGVGLLSAIARMESNTAIKDPVKANRIGLSTGPLSDLKCVESVEGVEEMFIESSLEMYSRGQIETECYEYSLWGKDWGFQLNEICGGVKCKIWHGEEDSGTTVSMGKYIAEQIPGCESSFVEEKGHLLYFEIWNDVIEWLVTS
;
A
#
# COMPACT_ATOMS: atom_id res chain seq x y z
N MET A 1 0.18 48.42 -13.77
CA MET A 1 0.46 47.51 -12.64
C MET A 1 -0.84 46.78 -12.32
N GLY A 2 -1.07 45.63 -12.96
CA GLY A 2 -2.20 44.75 -12.62
C GLY A 2 -1.71 43.72 -11.63
N VAL A 3 -2.09 43.85 -10.36
CA VAL A 3 -1.81 42.85 -9.33
C VAL A 3 -2.76 41.69 -9.58
N PHE A 4 -2.24 40.60 -10.14
CA PHE A 4 -2.95 39.32 -10.15
C PHE A 4 -3.08 38.85 -8.70
N ASN A 5 -4.24 39.11 -8.12
CA ASN A 5 -4.64 38.60 -6.83
C ASN A 5 -5.11 37.15 -7.06
N SER A 6 -4.16 36.22 -7.23
CA SER A 6 -4.49 34.79 -7.18
C SER A 6 -4.86 34.48 -5.74
N LYS A 7 -6.17 34.44 -5.44
CA LYS A 7 -6.65 33.81 -4.21
C LYS A 7 -6.03 32.42 -4.17
N GLN A 8 -5.19 32.15 -3.18
CA GLN A 8 -4.82 30.78 -2.89
C GLN A 8 -6.14 30.02 -2.66
N PRO A 9 -6.35 28.86 -3.32
CA PRO A 9 -7.53 28.06 -3.05
C PRO A 9 -7.58 27.74 -1.55
N GLU A 10 -8.74 27.95 -0.93
CA GLU A 10 -8.94 27.55 0.47
C GLU A 10 -8.76 26.03 0.54
N LEU A 11 -7.84 25.57 1.40
CA LEU A 11 -7.60 24.15 1.60
C LEU A 11 -8.86 23.52 2.21
N PRO A 12 -9.21 22.28 1.84
CA PRO A 12 -10.38 21.59 2.39
C PRO A 12 -10.27 21.47 3.92
N GLU A 13 -11.39 21.60 4.63
CA GLU A 13 -11.44 21.37 6.07
C GLU A 13 -12.06 20.02 6.39
N TYR A 14 -11.51 19.33 7.38
CA TYR A 14 -11.97 17.99 7.80
C TYR A 14 -12.36 17.97 9.29
N PRO A 15 -13.45 18.66 9.69
CA PRO A 15 -13.84 18.75 11.10
C PRO A 15 -14.16 17.38 11.72
N HIS A 16 -14.57 16.40 10.92
CA HIS A 16 -14.85 15.03 11.35
C HIS A 16 -13.58 14.17 11.51
N LEU A 17 -12.43 14.58 10.98
CA LEU A 17 -11.19 13.80 11.09
C LEU A 17 -10.45 14.17 12.38
N ASN A 18 -10.97 13.69 13.50
CA ASN A 18 -10.37 13.86 14.82
C ASN A 18 -10.45 12.56 15.63
N ILE A 19 -9.65 12.43 16.68
CA ILE A 19 -9.54 11.17 17.45
C ILE A 19 -10.86 10.69 18.07
N SER A 20 -11.83 11.57 18.34
CA SER A 20 -13.10 11.15 18.94
C SER A 20 -14.01 10.34 18.00
N ASN A 21 -13.75 10.41 16.69
CA ASN A 21 -14.45 9.63 15.66
C ASN A 21 -13.71 8.32 15.31
N PHE A 22 -12.65 7.97 16.04
CA PHE A 22 -11.81 6.81 15.79
C PHE A 22 -11.55 6.00 17.07
N PRO A 23 -11.26 4.69 16.94
CA PRO A 23 -11.21 3.95 15.69
C PRO A 23 -12.59 3.65 15.11
N LYS A 24 -12.66 3.45 13.79
CA LYS A 24 -13.91 3.06 13.12
C LYS A 24 -14.13 1.55 13.26
N SER A 25 -15.39 1.14 13.35
CA SER A 25 -15.80 -0.28 13.43
C SER A 25 -15.93 -0.97 12.06
N GLU A 26 -15.53 -0.32 10.98
CA GLU A 26 -15.55 -0.90 9.63
C GLU A 26 -14.43 -1.92 9.44
N GLY A 27 -14.61 -2.87 8.51
CA GLY A 27 -13.64 -3.92 8.20
C GLY A 27 -13.96 -5.26 8.84
N GLU A 28 -13.11 -6.24 8.57
CA GLU A 28 -13.28 -7.63 8.98
C GLU A 28 -11.99 -8.17 9.61
N THR A 29 -12.09 -9.25 10.35
CA THR A 29 -10.95 -10.04 10.83
C THR A 29 -11.11 -11.50 10.46
N ILE A 30 -9.99 -12.17 10.26
CA ILE A 30 -9.92 -13.64 10.40
C ILE A 30 -9.06 -13.98 11.61
N THR A 31 -9.30 -15.15 12.19
CA THR A 31 -8.45 -15.71 13.25
C THR A 31 -7.46 -16.68 12.62
N LEU A 32 -6.17 -16.39 12.75
CA LEU A 32 -5.08 -17.25 12.30
C LEU A 32 -4.95 -18.48 13.21
N LYS A 33 -4.24 -19.52 12.77
CA LYS A 33 -4.06 -20.82 13.46
C LYS A 33 -3.48 -20.67 14.85
N ASP A 34 -2.67 -19.63 15.07
CA ASP A 34 -2.07 -19.31 16.36
C ASP A 34 -2.92 -18.37 17.24
N GLY A 35 -4.16 -18.10 16.84
CA GLY A 35 -5.13 -17.29 17.58
C GLY A 35 -5.02 -15.79 17.34
N ARG A 36 -4.03 -15.31 16.58
CA ARG A 36 -3.93 -13.89 16.21
C ARG A 36 -5.06 -13.48 15.27
N LEU A 37 -5.49 -12.23 15.37
CA LEU A 37 -6.38 -11.62 14.38
C LEU A 37 -5.57 -11.00 13.25
N LEU A 38 -6.02 -11.22 12.01
CA LEU A 38 -5.58 -10.48 10.83
C LEU A 38 -6.76 -9.63 10.34
N GLY A 39 -6.60 -8.31 10.41
CA GLY A 39 -7.55 -7.32 9.94
C GLY A 39 -7.46 -7.10 8.44
N PHE A 40 -8.61 -6.85 7.80
CA PHE A 40 -8.67 -6.49 6.39
C PHE A 40 -9.95 -5.72 6.05
N LYS A 41 -10.04 -5.20 4.83
CA LYS A 41 -11.29 -4.74 4.22
C LYS A 41 -11.43 -5.31 2.82
N GLU A 42 -12.59 -5.89 2.53
CA GLU A 42 -12.96 -6.42 1.21
C GLU A 42 -13.68 -5.34 0.39
N TYR A 43 -13.29 -5.21 -0.87
CA TYR A 43 -13.94 -4.37 -1.86
C TYR A 43 -14.24 -5.20 -3.11
N LYS A 44 -15.44 -5.04 -3.66
CA LYS A 44 -15.82 -5.60 -4.96
C LYS A 44 -16.18 -4.47 -5.89
N PHE A 45 -15.51 -4.39 -7.03
CA PHE A 45 -15.74 -3.35 -8.02
C PHE A 45 -15.49 -3.85 -9.44
N GLN A 46 -16.00 -3.12 -10.41
CA GLN A 46 -15.74 -3.35 -11.83
C GLN A 46 -14.67 -2.39 -12.33
N HIS A 47 -13.77 -2.89 -13.16
CA HIS A 47 -12.71 -2.11 -13.81
C HIS A 47 -12.85 -2.23 -15.32
N ILE A 48 -12.83 -1.09 -16.01
CA ILE A 48 -12.90 -1.04 -17.47
C ILE A 48 -11.47 -0.96 -18.01
N THR A 49 -11.09 -1.97 -18.79
CA THR A 49 -9.77 -2.09 -19.41
C THR A 49 -9.70 -1.36 -20.76
N SER A 50 -8.50 -0.93 -21.12
CA SER A 50 -8.16 -0.31 -22.40
C SER A 50 -8.22 -1.27 -23.60
N HIS A 51 -8.16 -2.59 -23.36
CA HIS A 51 -8.09 -3.63 -24.39
C HIS A 51 -9.09 -4.76 -24.14
N PRO A 52 -9.69 -5.36 -25.20
CA PRO A 52 -10.63 -6.46 -25.04
C PRO A 52 -10.03 -7.68 -24.33
N ILE A 53 -10.79 -8.21 -23.38
CA ILE A 53 -10.47 -9.40 -22.60
C ILE A 53 -10.70 -10.62 -23.47
N ALA A 54 -9.63 -11.37 -23.73
CA ALA A 54 -9.68 -12.49 -24.67
C ALA A 54 -10.40 -13.74 -24.12
N ASN A 55 -10.69 -13.85 -22.82
CA ASN A 55 -11.39 -15.00 -22.21
C ASN A 55 -11.93 -14.71 -20.80
N ASP A 56 -13.05 -15.37 -20.47
CA ASP A 56 -13.69 -15.49 -19.14
C ASP A 56 -14.14 -14.18 -18.46
N PHE A 57 -15.13 -13.51 -19.05
CA PHE A 57 -15.74 -12.27 -18.53
C PHE A 57 -16.33 -12.39 -17.12
N ASN A 58 -16.62 -13.61 -16.67
CA ASN A 58 -17.15 -13.88 -15.34
C ASN A 58 -16.04 -14.18 -14.31
N LYS A 59 -14.78 -14.21 -14.73
CA LYS A 59 -13.66 -14.44 -13.84
C LYS A 59 -13.53 -13.28 -12.87
N GLU A 60 -13.59 -13.60 -11.58
CA GLU A 60 -13.26 -12.66 -10.52
C GLU A 60 -11.73 -12.65 -10.32
N HIS A 61 -11.11 -11.48 -10.44
CA HIS A 61 -9.68 -11.32 -10.19
C HIS A 61 -9.46 -10.89 -8.75
N VAL A 62 -8.71 -11.70 -8.00
CA VAL A 62 -8.40 -11.42 -6.59
C VAL A 62 -7.08 -10.64 -6.51
N ILE A 63 -7.13 -9.47 -5.86
CA ILE A 63 -5.96 -8.64 -5.60
C ILE A 63 -5.83 -8.43 -4.09
N LEU A 64 -4.65 -8.72 -3.56
CA LEU A 64 -4.29 -8.36 -2.19
C LEU A 64 -3.53 -7.03 -2.22
N LEU A 65 -3.85 -6.10 -1.33
CA LEU A 65 -3.17 -4.81 -1.17
C LEU A 65 -2.53 -4.75 0.21
N ILE A 66 -1.22 -4.56 0.25
CA ILE A 66 -0.46 -4.33 1.48
C ILE A 66 -0.05 -2.85 1.50
N PRO A 67 -0.71 -2.02 2.33
CA PRO A 67 -0.48 -0.59 2.34
C PRO A 67 0.80 -0.22 3.11
N GLY A 68 1.21 1.05 2.97
CA GLY A 68 2.36 1.62 3.67
C GLY A 68 2.10 1.98 5.13
N LEU A 69 2.98 2.80 5.70
CA LEU A 69 2.83 3.37 7.03
C LEU A 69 2.64 4.89 6.90
N PRO A 70 1.74 5.54 7.66
CA PRO A 70 0.80 4.99 8.66
C PRO A 70 -0.55 4.59 8.04
N SER A 71 -0.54 3.69 7.04
CA SER A 71 -1.76 3.26 6.36
C SER A 71 -2.40 2.02 7.00
N SER A 72 -3.73 1.94 6.95
CA SER A 72 -4.55 0.83 7.48
C SER A 72 -5.40 0.22 6.36
N ARG A 73 -6.42 -0.59 6.69
CA ARG A 73 -7.41 -1.09 5.72
C ARG A 73 -8.21 -0.01 4.99
N PHE A 74 -8.09 1.25 5.40
CA PHE A 74 -8.71 2.40 4.73
C PHE A 74 -7.90 2.92 3.54
N PHE A 75 -6.66 2.46 3.36
CA PHE A 75 -5.86 2.80 2.19
C PHE A 75 -6.41 2.11 0.94
N CYS A 76 -7.29 2.79 0.23
CA CYS A 76 -7.94 2.29 -0.98
C CYS A 76 -8.04 3.42 -2.00
N HIS A 77 -7.90 3.09 -3.28
CA HIS A 77 -7.94 4.10 -4.33
C HIS A 77 -9.33 4.78 -4.38
N PRO A 78 -9.44 6.12 -4.49
CA PRO A 78 -10.74 6.81 -4.49
C PRO A 78 -11.72 6.32 -5.56
N GLN A 79 -11.23 5.90 -6.74
CA GLN A 79 -12.10 5.30 -7.77
C GLN A 79 -12.78 4.00 -7.30
N VAL A 80 -12.13 3.20 -6.45
CA VAL A 80 -12.77 2.01 -5.86
C VAL A 80 -13.92 2.46 -4.97
N LEU A 81 -13.71 3.43 -4.09
CA LEU A 81 -14.75 3.95 -3.20
C LEU A 81 -15.92 4.56 -3.98
N ALA A 82 -15.64 5.33 -5.03
CA ALA A 82 -16.65 5.93 -5.90
C ALA A 82 -17.48 4.90 -6.69
N SER A 83 -16.91 3.71 -6.95
CA SER A 83 -17.59 2.62 -7.65
C SER A 83 -18.52 1.78 -6.75
N LEU A 84 -18.43 1.93 -5.42
CA LEU A 84 -19.26 1.14 -4.51
C LEU A 84 -20.71 1.63 -4.53
N PRO A 85 -21.70 0.72 -4.39
CA PRO A 85 -23.09 1.11 -4.27
C PRO A 85 -23.29 1.95 -3.00
N LYS A 86 -23.92 3.12 -3.15
CA LYS A 86 -24.21 4.05 -2.03
C LYS A 86 -25.13 3.46 -0.96
N ASN A 87 -25.70 2.27 -1.19
CA ASN A 87 -26.59 1.58 -0.25
C ASN A 87 -26.35 0.05 -0.33
N PRO A 88 -25.77 -0.60 0.70
CA PRO A 88 -25.35 -2.01 0.63
C PRO A 88 -26.51 -3.02 0.52
N ASN A 89 -27.72 -2.62 0.90
CA ASN A 89 -28.94 -3.41 0.73
C ASN A 89 -29.49 -3.39 -0.71
N ASN A 90 -28.87 -2.62 -1.60
CA ASN A 90 -29.21 -2.52 -3.01
C ASN A 90 -28.07 -3.08 -3.89
N PHE A 91 -27.53 -4.24 -3.52
CA PHE A 91 -27.14 -5.20 -4.55
C PHE A 91 -28.41 -5.73 -5.21
N SER A 92 -29.18 -4.85 -5.86
CA SER A 92 -29.96 -5.32 -6.97
C SER A 92 -28.92 -5.84 -7.95
N SER A 93 -29.07 -7.11 -8.33
CA SER A 93 -28.61 -7.59 -9.62
C SER A 93 -29.28 -6.69 -10.66
N HIS A 94 -28.75 -5.49 -10.88
CA HIS A 94 -28.91 -4.82 -12.15
C HIS A 94 -28.10 -5.67 -13.13
N ASN A 95 -28.73 -6.78 -13.54
CA ASN A 95 -28.58 -7.28 -14.89
C ASN A 95 -29.17 -6.19 -15.79
N ASP A 96 -28.44 -5.09 -15.96
CA ASP A 96 -28.52 -4.38 -17.22
C ASP A 96 -27.82 -5.31 -18.23
N ASP A 97 -28.62 -6.19 -18.82
CA ASP A 97 -28.28 -7.09 -19.93
C ASP A 97 -27.92 -6.32 -21.22
N SER A 98 -27.35 -5.12 -21.11
CA SER A 98 -27.08 -4.24 -22.25
C SER A 98 -25.62 -3.84 -22.46
N LEU A 99 -24.68 -4.26 -21.62
CA LEU A 99 -23.25 -4.16 -21.92
C LEU A 99 -22.49 -5.36 -21.32
N SER A 100 -22.51 -6.50 -22.01
CA SER A 100 -21.37 -7.42 -21.96
C SER A 100 -20.21 -6.74 -22.68
N ASP A 101 -19.70 -5.67 -22.09
CA ASP A 101 -18.55 -4.97 -22.62
C ASP A 101 -17.37 -5.91 -22.43
N ASN A 102 -16.81 -6.35 -23.55
CA ASN A 102 -15.63 -7.21 -23.61
C ASN A 102 -14.39 -6.62 -22.91
N ASN A 103 -14.52 -5.46 -22.25
CA ASN A 103 -13.48 -4.71 -21.59
C ASN A 103 -13.68 -4.62 -20.06
N THR A 104 -14.77 -5.15 -19.49
CA THR A 104 -15.07 -5.01 -18.05
C THR A 104 -14.59 -6.23 -17.25
N LEU A 105 -13.82 -5.99 -16.18
CA LEU A 105 -13.33 -6.99 -15.25
C LEU A 105 -13.97 -6.86 -13.87
N ASN A 106 -14.27 -7.99 -13.24
CA ASN A 106 -14.70 -8.03 -11.85
C ASN A 106 -13.47 -8.19 -10.94
N ILE A 107 -13.23 -7.21 -10.07
CA ILE A 107 -12.11 -7.21 -9.13
C ILE A 107 -12.62 -7.40 -7.70
N LYS A 108 -11.99 -8.32 -6.98
CA LYS A 108 -12.10 -8.50 -5.53
C LYS A 108 -10.79 -8.08 -4.89
N LEU A 109 -10.80 -6.92 -4.24
CA LEU A 109 -9.65 -6.32 -3.59
C LEU A 109 -9.72 -6.54 -2.08
N TYR A 110 -8.66 -7.09 -1.51
CA TYR A 110 -8.48 -7.22 -0.07
C TYR A 110 -7.36 -6.30 0.40
N VAL A 111 -7.70 -5.26 1.17
CA VAL A 111 -6.69 -4.42 1.83
C VAL A 111 -6.34 -5.06 3.16
N LEU A 112 -5.13 -5.62 3.26
CA LEU A 112 -4.67 -6.36 4.44
C LEU A 112 -3.97 -5.42 5.42
N GLU A 113 -4.24 -5.59 6.72
CA GLU A 113 -3.54 -4.86 7.77
C GLU A 113 -2.34 -5.65 8.28
N ARG A 114 -1.16 -5.04 8.22
CA ARG A 114 0.09 -5.62 8.72
C ARG A 114 0.02 -5.85 10.24
N PRO A 115 0.87 -6.71 10.83
CA PRO A 115 0.79 -7.06 12.24
C PRO A 115 0.80 -5.83 13.15
N GLY A 116 -0.22 -5.69 14.00
CA GLY A 116 -0.36 -4.56 14.93
C GLY A 116 -0.96 -3.29 14.36
N ILE A 117 -1.42 -3.27 13.10
CA ILE A 117 -2.15 -2.14 12.51
C ILE A 117 -3.64 -2.43 12.50
N GLY A 118 -4.46 -1.43 12.85
CA GLY A 118 -5.92 -1.50 12.79
C GLY A 118 -6.48 -2.64 13.64
N LEU A 119 -7.11 -3.62 12.99
CA LEU A 119 -7.71 -4.79 13.64
C LEU A 119 -6.73 -5.97 13.80
N SER A 120 -5.54 -5.90 13.19
CA SER A 120 -4.52 -6.95 13.30
C SER A 120 -3.86 -6.98 14.68
N THR A 121 -3.67 -8.18 15.21
CA THR A 121 -2.98 -8.38 16.50
C THR A 121 -1.52 -7.96 16.41
N PHE A 122 -1.05 -7.19 17.40
CA PHE A 122 0.36 -6.81 17.49
C PHE A 122 1.24 -8.01 17.86
N ILE A 123 2.26 -8.25 17.05
CA ILE A 123 3.31 -9.22 17.32
C ILE A 123 4.59 -8.81 16.57
N LYS A 124 5.74 -9.12 17.17
CA LYS A 124 7.04 -8.87 16.54
C LYS A 124 7.34 -9.95 15.49
N ARG A 125 6.94 -9.70 14.24
CA ARG A 125 7.18 -10.57 13.08
C ARG A 125 8.08 -9.88 12.05
N SER A 126 8.94 -10.64 11.37
CA SER A 126 9.68 -10.15 10.22
C SER A 126 8.77 -9.92 9.00
N PHE A 127 9.31 -9.29 7.95
CA PHE A 127 8.62 -9.20 6.65
C PHE A 127 8.29 -10.59 6.11
N LEU A 128 9.23 -11.53 6.23
CA LEU A 128 9.08 -12.91 5.79
C LEU A 128 8.00 -13.66 6.57
N ASP A 129 7.93 -13.47 7.88
CA ASP A 129 6.92 -14.11 8.73
C ASP A 129 5.49 -13.73 8.30
N PHE A 130 5.25 -12.51 7.81
CA PHE A 130 3.92 -12.08 7.36
C PHE A 130 3.44 -12.85 6.12
N SER A 131 4.34 -13.43 5.31
CA SER A 131 3.93 -14.26 4.16
C SER A 131 3.11 -15.48 4.58
N GLN A 132 3.34 -16.02 5.78
CA GLN A 132 2.54 -17.12 6.34
C GLN A 132 1.12 -16.66 6.69
N ASP A 133 0.98 -15.44 7.21
CA ASP A 133 -0.32 -14.84 7.52
C ASP A 133 -1.14 -14.64 6.23
N ILE A 134 -0.48 -14.25 5.13
CA ILE A 134 -1.10 -14.13 3.80
C ILE A 134 -1.53 -15.50 3.26
N SER A 135 -0.70 -16.53 3.37
CA SER A 135 -1.08 -17.90 2.96
C SER A 135 -2.31 -18.38 3.72
N GLU A 136 -2.33 -18.20 5.04
CA GLU A 136 -3.46 -18.61 5.85
C GLU A 136 -4.72 -17.81 5.53
N PHE A 137 -4.59 -16.51 5.29
CA PHE A 137 -5.70 -15.69 4.80
C PHE A 137 -6.28 -16.24 3.49
N CYS A 138 -5.42 -16.58 2.54
CA CYS A 138 -5.84 -17.16 1.26
C CYS A 138 -6.52 -18.52 1.44
N ASP A 139 -5.98 -19.39 2.29
CA ASP A 139 -6.59 -20.69 2.61
C ASP A 139 -8.01 -20.51 3.16
N GLN A 140 -8.21 -19.62 4.14
CA GLN A 140 -9.51 -19.38 4.77
C GLN A 140 -10.52 -18.72 3.82
N LYS A 141 -10.05 -17.83 2.93
CA LYS A 141 -10.87 -17.18 1.89
C LYS A 141 -11.00 -18.03 0.61
N GLN A 142 -10.45 -19.23 0.58
CA GLN A 142 -10.45 -20.16 -0.56
C GLN A 142 -9.83 -19.55 -1.84
N ILE A 143 -8.82 -18.69 -1.67
CA ILE A 143 -8.08 -18.05 -2.75
C ILE A 143 -6.96 -18.99 -3.19
N THR A 144 -7.06 -19.51 -4.41
CA THR A 144 -6.07 -20.44 -4.97
C THR A 144 -5.01 -19.74 -5.83
N ASN A 145 -5.30 -18.54 -6.32
CA ASN A 145 -4.37 -17.66 -7.00
C ASN A 145 -4.82 -16.20 -6.84
N CYS A 146 -3.87 -15.30 -6.71
CA CYS A 146 -4.10 -13.87 -6.65
C CYS A 146 -2.92 -13.08 -7.22
N SER A 147 -3.17 -11.78 -7.35
CA SER A 147 -2.19 -10.74 -7.62
C SER A 147 -2.00 -9.90 -6.37
N LEU A 148 -0.85 -9.23 -6.26
CA LEU A 148 -0.46 -8.47 -5.09
C LEU A 148 -0.09 -7.03 -5.48
N ILE A 149 -0.55 -6.06 -4.71
CA ILE A 149 -0.04 -4.69 -4.69
C ILE A 149 0.62 -4.46 -3.32
N ALA A 150 1.83 -3.93 -3.32
CA ALA A 150 2.54 -3.53 -2.11
C ALA A 150 3.07 -2.11 -2.26
N TYR A 151 2.60 -1.21 -1.40
CA TYR A 151 2.90 0.23 -1.48
C TYR A 151 3.81 0.68 -0.35
N SER A 152 4.87 1.43 -0.67
CA SER A 152 5.75 2.10 0.31
C SER A 152 6.32 1.12 1.35
N ALA A 153 6.06 1.34 2.64
CA ALA A 153 6.47 0.42 3.72
C ALA A 153 5.82 -0.98 3.64
N GLY A 154 4.76 -1.16 2.84
CA GLY A 154 4.20 -2.46 2.48
C GLY A 154 5.07 -3.24 1.48
N GLY A 155 5.95 -2.56 0.75
CA GLY A 155 6.82 -3.14 -0.27
C GLY A 155 7.69 -4.31 0.21
N PRO A 156 8.44 -4.22 1.33
CA PRO A 156 9.20 -5.34 1.88
C PRO A 156 8.33 -6.56 2.24
N TYR A 157 7.11 -6.32 2.74
CA TYR A 157 6.16 -7.39 3.01
C TYR A 157 5.68 -8.05 1.71
N GLY A 158 5.47 -7.27 0.65
CA GLY A 158 5.09 -7.81 -0.65
C GLY A 158 6.22 -8.54 -1.38
N LEU A 159 7.45 -8.06 -1.26
CA LEU A 159 8.65 -8.75 -1.74
C LEU A 159 8.87 -10.07 -0.99
N ALA A 160 8.67 -10.07 0.32
CA ALA A 160 8.71 -11.28 1.14
C ALA A 160 7.63 -12.29 0.74
N ALA A 161 6.41 -11.82 0.45
CA ALA A 161 5.33 -12.66 -0.07
C ALA A 161 5.68 -13.23 -1.45
N ALA A 162 6.19 -12.41 -2.37
CA ALA A 162 6.64 -12.88 -3.69
C ALA A 162 7.75 -13.95 -3.56
N TYR A 163 8.70 -13.77 -2.64
CA TYR A 163 9.75 -14.76 -2.35
C TYR A 163 9.20 -16.09 -1.81
N ALA A 164 8.32 -16.02 -0.81
CA ALA A 164 7.89 -17.20 -0.05
C ALA A 164 6.72 -17.96 -0.70
N ILE A 165 5.76 -17.23 -1.27
CA ILE A 165 4.48 -17.78 -1.77
C ILE A 165 4.27 -17.53 -3.28
N GLY A 166 5.27 -16.93 -3.93
CA GLY A 166 5.37 -16.81 -5.40
C GLY A 166 6.07 -17.99 -6.09
N LYS A 167 6.40 -19.05 -5.34
CA LYS A 167 6.90 -20.34 -5.84
C LYS A 167 5.75 -21.35 -5.89
N PRO A 168 5.71 -22.29 -6.86
CA PRO A 168 4.68 -23.32 -6.90
C PRO A 168 4.90 -24.26 -5.73
N SER A 169 3.83 -24.68 -5.06
CA SER A 169 3.93 -25.64 -3.97
C SER A 169 3.98 -27.07 -4.51
N SER A 170 4.38 -28.03 -3.69
CA SER A 170 4.33 -29.47 -4.07
C SER A 170 2.93 -29.94 -4.49
N ASN A 171 1.88 -29.20 -4.09
CA ASN A 171 0.49 -29.54 -4.29
C ASN A 171 -0.17 -28.72 -5.42
N SER A 172 0.53 -27.76 -6.02
CA SER A 172 0.02 -26.93 -7.12
C SER A 172 1.13 -26.52 -8.08
N ASN A 173 0.92 -26.76 -9.38
CA ASN A 173 1.84 -26.31 -10.43
C ASN A 173 1.84 -24.78 -10.62
N LYS A 174 1.00 -24.03 -9.90
CA LYS A 174 0.92 -22.57 -9.95
C LYS A 174 1.21 -21.96 -8.57
N PRO A 175 1.96 -20.85 -8.52
CA PRO A 175 2.15 -20.12 -7.27
C PRO A 175 0.84 -19.46 -6.82
N LEU A 176 0.72 -19.22 -5.52
CA LEU A 176 -0.43 -18.50 -4.95
C LEU A 176 -0.42 -17.04 -5.41
N ILE A 177 0.74 -16.37 -5.33
CA ILE A 177 0.94 -15.04 -5.92
C ILE A 177 1.55 -15.18 -7.30
N THR A 178 0.80 -14.74 -8.31
CA THR A 178 1.23 -14.82 -9.73
C THR A 178 1.87 -13.53 -10.24
N LYS A 179 1.42 -12.38 -9.73
CA LYS A 179 1.96 -11.06 -10.05
C LYS A 179 2.08 -10.22 -8.79
N ALA A 180 3.16 -9.46 -8.67
CA ALA A 180 3.40 -8.53 -7.57
C ALA A 180 3.80 -7.15 -8.10
N ALA A 181 2.91 -6.17 -7.94
CA ALA A 181 3.17 -4.77 -8.17
C ALA A 181 3.77 -4.13 -6.91
N ILE A 182 5.01 -3.68 -7.00
CA ILE A 182 5.75 -3.05 -5.90
C ILE A 182 5.86 -1.56 -6.24
N ILE A 183 5.26 -0.71 -5.42
CA ILE A 183 5.04 0.71 -5.75
C ILE A 183 5.67 1.60 -4.67
N SER A 184 6.56 2.50 -5.06
CA SER A 184 7.28 3.42 -4.15
C SER A 184 7.94 2.71 -2.95
N SER A 185 8.40 1.47 -3.12
CA SER A 185 8.90 0.64 -2.00
C SER A 185 10.21 1.14 -1.42
N ILE A 186 10.41 0.89 -0.12
CA ILE A 186 11.77 0.88 0.44
C ILE A 186 12.58 -0.32 -0.06
N ALA A 187 13.89 -0.17 -0.12
CA ALA A 187 14.83 -1.25 -0.46
C ALA A 187 15.57 -1.75 0.81
N PRO A 188 16.28 -2.90 0.74
CA PRO A 188 17.12 -3.39 1.83
C PRO A 188 18.09 -2.31 2.32
N TYR A 189 18.32 -2.20 3.64
CA TYR A 189 19.11 -1.12 4.24
C TYR A 189 20.56 -1.01 3.74
N ASN A 190 21.09 -2.09 3.16
CA ASN A 190 22.45 -2.21 2.66
C ASN A 190 22.56 -1.89 1.16
N ALA A 191 21.44 -1.60 0.48
CA ALA A 191 21.47 -1.19 -0.91
C ALA A 191 22.28 0.11 -1.10
N PRO A 192 22.97 0.26 -2.23
CA PRO A 192 23.79 1.43 -2.49
C PRO A 192 22.92 2.67 -2.72
N SER A 193 23.46 3.84 -2.34
CA SER A 193 22.89 5.16 -2.68
C SER A 193 21.47 5.45 -2.18
N LEU A 194 20.92 4.66 -1.25
CA LEU A 194 19.54 4.76 -0.76
C LEU A 194 19.10 6.17 -0.36
N THR A 195 20.01 6.92 0.25
CA THR A 195 19.70 8.20 0.89
C THR A 195 20.23 9.40 0.13
N ILE A 196 20.79 9.23 -1.08
CA ILE A 196 21.53 10.30 -1.77
C ILE A 196 20.66 11.55 -2.05
N HIS A 197 19.39 11.37 -2.41
CA HIS A 197 18.45 12.45 -2.72
C HIS A 197 17.44 12.78 -1.61
N MET A 198 17.54 12.14 -0.45
CA MET A 198 16.63 12.43 0.66
C MET A 198 16.94 13.78 1.32
N PRO A 199 15.94 14.46 1.91
CA PRO A 199 16.16 15.53 2.88
C PRO A 199 16.98 15.04 4.08
N TRP A 200 17.79 15.92 4.68
CA TRP A 200 18.67 15.59 5.82
C TRP A 200 17.93 14.92 6.99
N LYS A 201 16.70 15.36 7.30
CA LYS A 201 15.86 14.75 8.33
C LYS A 201 15.61 13.26 8.05
N LEU A 202 15.24 12.91 6.81
CA LEU A 202 14.99 11.52 6.41
C LEU A 202 16.29 10.72 6.32
N LYS A 203 17.40 11.31 5.86
CA LYS A 203 18.72 10.64 5.91
C LYS A 203 19.10 10.24 7.33
N PHE A 204 18.88 11.14 8.29
CA PHE A 204 19.16 10.88 9.70
C PHE A 204 18.22 9.82 10.28
N ALA A 205 16.92 9.87 9.98
CA ALA A 205 15.97 8.84 10.37
C ALA A 205 16.38 7.45 9.82
N TRP A 206 16.77 7.37 8.55
CA TRP A 206 17.31 6.15 7.94
C TRP A 206 18.56 5.63 8.64
N TRP A 207 19.50 6.50 9.00
CA TRP A 207 20.67 6.10 9.78
C TRP A 207 20.27 5.51 11.16
N LEU A 208 19.25 6.06 11.80
CA LEU A 208 18.76 5.57 13.10
C LEU A 208 18.10 4.19 13.02
N THR A 209 17.53 3.80 11.87
CA THR A 209 16.92 2.45 11.71
C THR A 209 17.89 1.32 12.06
N LYS A 210 19.20 1.55 11.86
CA LYS A 210 20.28 0.62 12.21
C LYS A 210 21.01 0.99 13.49
N ASN A 211 21.28 2.29 13.69
CA ASN A 211 22.25 2.74 14.70
C ASN A 211 21.62 3.28 15.99
N GLY A 212 20.30 3.49 16.03
CA GLY A 212 19.66 4.20 17.13
C GLY A 212 18.15 4.04 17.17
N VAL A 213 17.65 2.80 17.05
CA VAL A 213 16.20 2.52 16.99
C VAL A 213 15.45 3.10 18.19
N GLY A 214 16.03 3.11 19.40
CA GLY A 214 15.40 3.72 20.57
C GLY A 214 15.15 5.23 20.42
N LEU A 215 16.08 5.97 19.81
CA LEU A 215 15.90 7.39 19.50
C LEU A 215 14.88 7.58 18.38
N LEU A 216 14.90 6.74 17.35
CA LEU A 216 13.89 6.77 16.28
C LEU A 216 12.48 6.51 16.83
N SER A 217 12.33 5.55 17.74
CA SER A 217 11.06 5.29 18.43
C SER A 217 10.63 6.47 19.29
N ALA A 218 11.56 7.17 19.94
CA ALA A 218 11.23 8.38 20.70
C ALA A 218 10.71 9.50 19.79
N ILE A 219 11.35 9.71 18.62
CA ILE A 219 10.90 10.67 17.60
C ILE A 219 9.51 10.29 17.08
N ALA A 220 9.30 9.02 16.72
CA ALA A 220 8.03 8.52 16.23
C ALA A 220 6.88 8.77 17.22
N ARG A 221 7.10 8.51 18.53
CA ARG A 221 6.12 8.83 19.58
C ARG A 221 5.80 10.32 19.71
N MET A 222 6.78 11.18 19.48
CA MET A 222 6.55 12.63 19.51
C MET A 222 5.73 13.09 18.30
N GLU A 223 6.04 12.56 17.12
CA GLU A 223 5.31 12.85 15.88
C GLU A 223 3.88 12.31 15.92
N SER A 224 3.67 11.08 16.40
CA SER A 224 2.33 10.48 16.56
C SER A 224 1.45 11.26 17.54
N ASN A 225 2.02 11.76 18.65
CA ASN A 225 1.30 12.62 19.60
C ASN A 225 0.88 13.95 18.98
N THR A 226 1.63 14.45 17.99
CA THR A 226 1.27 15.65 17.23
C THR A 226 0.16 15.34 16.23
N ALA A 227 0.27 14.21 15.52
CA ALA A 227 -0.76 13.72 14.61
C ALA A 227 -2.09 13.45 15.31
N ILE A 228 -2.09 12.92 16.54
CA ILE A 228 -3.32 12.73 17.32
C ILE A 228 -4.03 14.06 17.63
N LYS A 229 -3.27 15.12 17.92
CA LYS A 229 -3.81 16.43 18.33
C LYS A 229 -4.41 17.20 17.15
N ASP A 230 -3.71 17.18 16.03
CA ASP A 230 -4.11 17.89 14.82
C ASP A 230 -3.67 17.07 13.58
N PRO A 231 -4.46 16.06 13.20
CA PRO A 231 -4.06 15.10 12.18
C PRO A 231 -4.00 15.72 10.78
N VAL A 232 -4.89 16.70 10.50
CA VAL A 232 -4.89 17.45 9.24
C VAL A 232 -3.60 18.26 9.11
N LYS A 233 -3.22 19.02 10.14
CA LYS A 233 -1.98 19.80 10.12
C LYS A 233 -0.75 18.90 10.05
N ALA A 234 -0.72 17.79 10.79
CA ALA A 234 0.39 16.85 10.75
C ALA A 234 0.57 16.25 9.34
N ASN A 235 -0.52 15.83 8.69
CA ASN A 235 -0.52 15.33 7.32
C ASN A 235 0.02 16.38 6.33
N ARG A 236 -0.48 17.62 6.40
CA ARG A 236 -0.05 18.73 5.53
C ARG A 236 1.42 19.11 5.72
N ILE A 237 1.92 19.11 6.96
CA ILE A 237 3.34 19.33 7.23
C ILE A 237 4.17 18.21 6.58
N GLY A 238 3.76 16.95 6.73
CA GLY A 238 4.43 15.82 6.07
C GLY A 238 4.49 16.00 4.55
N LEU A 239 3.33 16.27 3.93
CA LEU A 239 3.21 16.47 2.49
C LEU A 239 4.02 17.69 1.98
N SER A 240 4.09 18.78 2.75
CA SER A 240 4.84 19.99 2.38
C SER A 240 6.34 19.78 2.26
N THR A 241 6.86 18.67 2.79
CA THR A 241 8.28 18.29 2.67
C THR A 241 8.56 17.34 1.50
N GLY A 242 7.52 16.87 0.82
CA GLY A 242 7.61 16.03 -0.38
C GLY A 242 7.77 16.82 -1.68
N PRO A 243 7.89 16.12 -2.81
CA PRO A 243 7.96 16.75 -4.14
C PRO A 243 6.64 17.45 -4.52
N LEU A 244 6.73 18.45 -5.40
CA LEU A 244 5.57 19.21 -5.88
C LEU A 244 4.53 18.33 -6.58
N SER A 245 4.96 17.23 -7.20
CA SER A 245 4.08 16.24 -7.82
C SER A 245 3.11 15.61 -6.80
N ASP A 246 3.55 15.36 -5.57
CA ASP A 246 2.71 14.73 -4.54
C ASP A 246 1.65 15.71 -4.02
N LEU A 247 2.02 16.99 -3.88
CA LEU A 247 1.07 18.06 -3.57
C LEU A 247 -0.02 18.15 -4.66
N LYS A 248 0.39 18.16 -5.94
CA LYS A 248 -0.56 18.17 -7.07
C LYS A 248 -1.45 16.92 -7.10
N CYS A 249 -0.92 15.75 -6.76
CA CYS A 249 -1.71 14.52 -6.66
C CYS A 249 -2.83 14.68 -5.61
N VAL A 250 -2.51 15.21 -4.43
CA VAL A 250 -3.50 15.44 -3.37
C VAL A 250 -4.54 16.47 -3.78
N GLU A 251 -4.14 17.54 -4.48
CA GLU A 251 -5.05 18.56 -4.97
C GLU A 251 -5.97 18.08 -6.10
N SER A 252 -5.48 17.15 -6.94
CA SER A 252 -6.20 16.70 -8.14
C SER A 252 -7.05 15.45 -7.92
N VAL A 253 -6.72 14.62 -6.94
CA VAL A 253 -7.44 13.37 -6.66
C VAL A 253 -8.22 13.51 -5.34
N GLU A 254 -9.52 13.74 -5.48
CA GLU A 254 -10.44 13.87 -4.34
C GLU A 254 -10.37 12.63 -3.41
N GLY A 255 -10.33 12.87 -2.10
CA GLY A 255 -10.30 11.83 -1.08
C GLY A 255 -8.92 11.29 -0.71
N VAL A 256 -7.84 11.61 -1.44
CA VAL A 256 -6.49 11.12 -1.11
C VAL A 256 -5.99 11.65 0.23
N GLU A 257 -6.10 12.97 0.48
CA GLU A 257 -5.71 13.57 1.77
C GLU A 257 -6.50 12.95 2.93
N GLU A 258 -7.82 12.87 2.79
CA GLU A 258 -8.72 12.27 3.78
C GLU A 258 -8.32 10.82 4.09
N MET A 259 -8.09 9.99 3.07
CA MET A 259 -7.71 8.59 3.24
C MET A 259 -6.41 8.41 4.06
N PHE A 260 -5.39 9.26 3.85
CA PHE A 260 -4.16 9.22 4.66
C PHE A 260 -4.40 9.64 6.11
N ILE A 261 -5.20 10.67 6.32
CA ILE A 261 -5.57 11.17 7.64
C ILE A 261 -6.39 10.10 8.40
N GLU A 262 -7.38 9.49 7.75
CA GLU A 262 -8.20 8.42 8.32
C GLU A 262 -7.37 7.21 8.71
N SER A 263 -6.44 6.80 7.86
CA SER A 263 -5.55 5.67 8.14
C SER A 263 -4.63 5.94 9.35
N SER A 264 -4.09 7.17 9.43
CA SER A 264 -3.26 7.60 10.55
C SER A 264 -4.05 7.60 11.86
N LEU A 265 -5.26 8.17 11.84
CA LEU A 265 -6.15 8.21 13.00
C LEU A 265 -6.58 6.81 13.44
N GLU A 266 -6.88 5.90 12.51
CA GLU A 266 -7.21 4.51 12.81
C GLU A 266 -6.09 3.81 13.60
N MET A 267 -4.83 4.00 13.19
CA MET A 267 -3.69 3.40 13.89
C MET A 267 -3.46 4.06 15.25
N TYR A 268 -3.39 5.40 15.28
CA TYR A 268 -3.01 6.13 16.49
C TYR A 268 -4.09 6.14 17.57
N SER A 269 -5.37 6.19 17.21
CA SER A 269 -6.49 6.08 18.17
C SER A 269 -6.51 4.74 18.92
N ARG A 270 -5.94 3.68 18.32
CA ARG A 270 -5.79 2.35 18.93
C ARG A 270 -4.53 2.21 19.79
N GLY A 271 -3.72 3.27 19.92
CA GLY A 271 -2.47 3.22 20.67
C GLY A 271 -1.36 2.40 19.98
N GLN A 272 -1.44 2.19 18.66
CA GLN A 272 -0.55 1.29 17.91
C GLN A 272 0.79 1.94 17.49
N ILE A 273 1.28 2.91 18.28
CA ILE A 273 2.55 3.59 18.02
C ILE A 273 3.73 2.61 18.14
N GLU A 274 3.61 1.58 18.99
CA GLU A 274 4.62 0.51 19.08
C GLU A 274 4.79 -0.28 17.79
N THR A 275 3.72 -0.39 16.99
CA THR A 275 3.75 -1.04 15.68
C THR A 275 4.66 -0.27 14.73
N GLU A 276 4.43 1.04 14.58
CA GLU A 276 5.29 1.94 13.82
C GLU A 276 6.76 1.90 14.30
N CYS A 277 6.98 1.94 15.63
CA CYS A 277 8.32 1.83 16.19
C CYS A 277 9.01 0.51 15.83
N TYR A 278 8.26 -0.60 15.86
CA TYR A 278 8.78 -1.91 15.50
C TYR A 278 9.06 -2.02 14.00
N GLU A 279 8.19 -1.46 13.15
CA GLU A 279 8.39 -1.38 11.70
C GLU A 279 9.69 -0.67 11.34
N TYR A 280 9.95 0.51 11.91
CA TYR A 280 11.21 1.21 11.72
C TYR A 280 12.43 0.38 12.13
N SER A 281 12.28 -0.48 13.13
CA SER A 281 13.35 -1.41 13.53
C SER A 281 13.60 -2.52 12.50
N LEU A 282 12.58 -2.91 11.72
CA LEU A 282 12.73 -3.91 10.66
C LEU A 282 13.47 -3.34 9.45
N TRP A 283 13.31 -2.05 9.17
CA TRP A 283 13.92 -1.41 7.99
C TRP A 283 15.45 -1.53 8.01
N GLY A 284 16.07 -1.41 9.18
CA GLY A 284 17.52 -1.53 9.37
C GLY A 284 18.05 -2.95 9.63
N LYS A 285 17.20 -3.99 9.52
CA LYS A 285 17.58 -5.40 9.73
C LYS A 285 17.76 -6.13 8.41
N ASP A 286 18.41 -7.29 8.48
CA ASP A 286 18.31 -8.28 7.42
C ASP A 286 16.85 -8.76 7.31
N TRP A 287 16.34 -8.82 6.08
CA TRP A 287 14.95 -9.17 5.80
C TRP A 287 14.70 -10.68 5.82
N GLY A 288 15.75 -11.50 5.86
CA GLY A 288 15.67 -12.96 5.92
C GLY A 288 15.47 -13.64 4.56
N PHE A 289 15.57 -12.89 3.46
CA PHE A 289 15.53 -13.39 2.09
C PHE A 289 16.30 -12.46 1.16
N GLN A 290 16.76 -12.98 0.01
CA GLN A 290 17.41 -12.16 -1.01
C GLN A 290 16.46 -11.86 -2.18
N LEU A 291 16.54 -10.64 -2.72
CA LEU A 291 15.69 -10.23 -3.85
C LEU A 291 15.96 -11.07 -5.10
N ASN A 292 17.20 -11.53 -5.31
CA ASN A 292 17.56 -12.39 -6.43
C ASN A 292 17.04 -13.83 -6.33
N GLU A 293 16.51 -14.22 -5.16
CA GLU A 293 15.85 -15.50 -4.92
C GLU A 293 14.32 -15.40 -5.07
N ILE A 294 13.80 -14.23 -5.43
CA ILE A 294 12.43 -14.06 -5.94
C ILE A 294 12.43 -14.64 -7.36
N CYS A 295 12.35 -15.96 -7.40
CA CYS A 295 12.30 -16.78 -8.60
C CYS A 295 11.24 -17.87 -8.37
N GLY A 296 10.56 -18.33 -9.42
CA GLY A 296 9.58 -19.43 -9.28
C GLY A 296 8.17 -19.18 -9.83
N GLY A 297 7.98 -18.18 -10.70
CA GLY A 297 6.73 -18.04 -11.46
C GLY A 297 5.86 -16.87 -11.05
N VAL A 298 6.19 -16.16 -9.97
CA VAL A 298 5.70 -14.79 -9.75
C VAL A 298 6.40 -13.83 -10.73
N LYS A 299 5.61 -12.97 -11.40
CA LYS A 299 6.14 -11.81 -12.13
C LYS A 299 6.13 -10.60 -11.20
N CYS A 300 7.24 -9.89 -11.11
CA CYS A 300 7.33 -8.65 -10.35
C CYS A 300 7.41 -7.46 -11.30
N LYS A 301 6.76 -6.35 -10.91
CA LYS A 301 6.93 -5.07 -11.57
C LYS A 301 7.05 -3.95 -10.55
N ILE A 302 8.07 -3.11 -10.75
CA ILE A 302 8.33 -1.95 -9.91
C ILE A 302 7.75 -0.71 -10.59
N TRP A 303 6.94 0.05 -9.87
CA TRP A 303 6.59 1.42 -10.26
C TRP A 303 7.14 2.41 -9.25
N HIS A 304 7.84 3.43 -9.73
CA HIS A 304 8.47 4.41 -8.85
C HIS A 304 8.47 5.79 -9.50
N GLY A 305 8.12 6.82 -8.74
CA GLY A 305 8.25 8.21 -9.18
C GLY A 305 9.69 8.69 -9.13
N GLU A 306 10.20 9.32 -10.18
CA GLU A 306 11.59 9.79 -10.19
C GLU A 306 11.85 10.97 -9.23
N GLU A 307 10.81 11.71 -8.84
CA GLU A 307 10.89 12.81 -7.86
C GLU A 307 10.70 12.35 -6.40
N ASP A 308 10.50 11.06 -6.16
CA ASP A 308 10.30 10.55 -4.80
C ASP A 308 11.54 10.82 -3.92
N SER A 309 11.33 11.67 -2.92
CA SER A 309 12.36 12.09 -1.96
C SER A 309 12.31 11.31 -0.64
N GLY A 310 11.27 10.50 -0.43
CA GLY A 310 11.02 9.71 0.78
C GLY A 310 11.54 8.28 0.65
N THR A 311 11.10 7.57 -0.39
CA THR A 311 11.69 6.30 -0.82
C THR A 311 12.34 6.56 -2.17
N THR A 312 13.65 6.82 -2.20
CA THR A 312 14.28 7.39 -3.40
C THR A 312 14.15 6.47 -4.61
N VAL A 313 14.14 7.03 -5.82
CA VAL A 313 14.14 6.24 -7.07
C VAL A 313 15.30 5.22 -7.12
N SER A 314 16.43 5.49 -6.43
CA SER A 314 17.53 4.53 -6.28
C SER A 314 17.10 3.24 -5.58
N MET A 315 16.15 3.29 -4.65
CA MET A 315 15.55 2.10 -4.03
C MET A 315 14.79 1.27 -5.08
N GLY A 316 13.91 1.90 -5.85
CA GLY A 316 13.15 1.22 -6.90
C GLY A 316 14.06 0.59 -7.97
N LYS A 317 15.08 1.35 -8.43
CA LYS A 317 16.09 0.87 -9.39
C LYS A 317 16.84 -0.34 -8.85
N TYR A 318 17.32 -0.27 -7.60
CA TYR A 318 17.98 -1.40 -6.96
C TYR A 318 17.07 -2.65 -6.88
N ILE A 319 15.82 -2.49 -6.43
CA ILE A 319 14.90 -3.63 -6.33
C ILE A 319 14.67 -4.28 -7.70
N ALA A 320 14.41 -3.47 -8.74
CA ALA A 320 14.20 -3.95 -10.10
C ALA A 320 15.41 -4.70 -10.65
N GLU A 321 16.62 -4.19 -10.41
CA GLU A 321 17.88 -4.82 -10.85
C GLU A 321 18.16 -6.15 -10.15
N GLN A 322 17.76 -6.30 -8.89
CA GLN A 322 18.05 -7.52 -8.12
C GLN A 322 17.09 -8.67 -8.43
N ILE A 323 15.86 -8.40 -8.88
CA ILE A 323 14.84 -9.43 -9.11
C ILE A 323 14.93 -9.95 -10.56
N PRO A 324 15.19 -11.26 -10.78
CA PRO A 324 15.28 -11.82 -12.12
C PRO A 324 13.99 -11.65 -12.91
N GLY A 325 14.08 -11.05 -14.11
CA GLY A 325 12.93 -10.86 -15.00
C GLY A 325 11.92 -9.82 -14.51
N CYS A 326 12.32 -8.95 -13.57
CA CYS A 326 11.48 -7.87 -13.10
C CYS A 326 11.21 -6.83 -14.20
N GLU A 327 9.95 -6.48 -14.39
CA GLU A 327 9.59 -5.28 -15.15
C GLU A 327 9.76 -4.04 -14.27
N SER A 328 9.96 -2.88 -14.87
CA SER A 328 9.98 -1.62 -14.12
C SER A 328 9.43 -0.45 -14.94
N SER A 329 8.87 0.53 -14.25
CA SER A 329 8.43 1.82 -14.78
C SER A 329 8.86 2.92 -13.79
N PHE A 330 9.83 3.72 -14.21
CA PHE A 330 10.29 4.89 -13.47
C PHE A 330 9.64 6.11 -14.12
N VAL A 331 8.70 6.73 -13.41
CA VAL A 331 7.78 7.72 -13.98
C VAL A 331 8.31 9.12 -13.69
N GLU A 332 8.66 9.85 -14.75
CA GLU A 332 9.11 11.24 -14.70
C GLU A 332 8.01 12.14 -14.11
N GLU A 333 8.41 13.21 -13.43
CA GLU A 333 7.50 14.20 -12.81
C GLU A 333 6.48 13.63 -11.81
N LYS A 334 6.78 12.44 -11.25
CA LYS A 334 5.98 11.78 -10.22
C LYS A 334 6.80 11.55 -8.97
N GLY A 335 6.13 11.67 -7.83
CA GLY A 335 6.72 11.50 -6.49
C GLY A 335 6.27 10.21 -5.82
N HIS A 336 6.18 10.24 -4.50
CA HIS A 336 5.82 9.07 -3.69
C HIS A 336 4.38 8.61 -3.96
N LEU A 337 3.48 9.55 -4.25
CA LEU A 337 2.05 9.32 -4.40
C LEU A 337 1.63 8.84 -5.80
N LEU A 338 2.59 8.47 -6.68
CA LEU A 338 2.27 8.06 -8.06
C LEU A 338 1.20 6.96 -8.15
N TYR A 339 1.06 6.13 -7.11
CA TYR A 339 0.04 5.08 -6.98
C TYR A 339 -1.35 5.51 -7.43
N PHE A 340 -1.79 6.72 -7.09
CA PHE A 340 -3.13 7.21 -7.43
C PHE A 340 -3.28 7.62 -8.89
N GLU A 341 -2.17 7.90 -9.56
CA GLU A 341 -2.15 8.35 -10.95
C GLU A 341 -1.95 7.19 -11.92
N ILE A 342 -1.25 6.13 -11.49
CA ILE A 342 -0.99 4.91 -12.29
C ILE A 342 -1.97 3.77 -12.00
N TRP A 343 -3.02 4.00 -11.21
CA TRP A 343 -3.91 2.95 -10.70
C TRP A 343 -4.44 2.02 -11.81
N ASN A 344 -4.89 2.58 -12.92
CA ASN A 344 -5.42 1.81 -14.04
C ASN A 344 -4.34 0.91 -14.68
N ASP A 345 -3.14 1.46 -14.93
CA ASP A 345 -2.02 0.69 -15.50
C ASP A 345 -1.61 -0.47 -14.58
N VAL A 346 -1.66 -0.25 -13.26
CA VAL A 346 -1.37 -1.29 -12.26
C VAL A 346 -2.42 -2.38 -12.30
N ILE A 347 -3.72 -2.04 -12.28
CA ILE A 347 -4.79 -3.02 -12.34
C ILE A 347 -4.73 -3.81 -13.64
N GLU A 348 -4.59 -3.15 -14.78
CA GLU A 348 -4.44 -3.79 -16.09
C GLU A 348 -3.26 -4.76 -16.13
N TRP A 349 -2.10 -4.36 -15.61
CA TRP A 349 -0.93 -5.24 -15.56
C TRP A 349 -1.15 -6.46 -14.66
N LEU A 350 -1.87 -6.33 -13.54
CA LEU A 350 -2.11 -7.43 -12.59
C LEU A 350 -3.12 -8.47 -13.09
N VAL A 351 -4.04 -8.07 -13.95
CA VAL A 351 -5.18 -8.91 -14.37
C VAL A 351 -5.01 -9.51 -15.77
N THR A 352 -4.18 -8.89 -16.62
CA THR A 352 -3.78 -9.45 -17.92
C THR A 352 -2.82 -10.62 -17.75
N SER A 353 -2.65 -11.48 -18.76
CA SER A 353 -1.83 -12.71 -18.70
C SER A 353 -0.33 -12.45 -18.88
#